data_AF-A0A2V5PYH6-F1
#
_entry.id   AF-A0A2V5PYH6-F1
#
_cell.length_a   1.000
_cell.length_b   1.000
_cell.length_c   1.000
_cell.angle_alpha   90.00
_cell.angle_beta   90.00
_cell.angle_gamma   90.00
#
_symmetry.space_group_name_H-M   'P 1'
#
loop_
_entity.id
_entity.type
_entity.pdbx_description
1 polymer ?
#
loop_
_entity_poly.entity_id
_entity_poly.type
_entity_poly.pdbx_seq_one_letter_code
_entity_poly.pdbx_strand_id
1 'polypeptide(L)'
;HAGTALSAGLGMAVGRDLRGGDEHIVVVAGDAALTCGISYEALNNVKAHTKRFIVVLNDNEWSIAKNVGAIANYLNSIVASPTFAHLHDKARDFVRAIAGKSVVQFAHKVEESVKGLIVPSVIFEELGLRYYGPIDGHDIPLLIRTFEFLKTQEEPVLLHILTKKGKGYEPAIKQPDKFHGLGKYKLETGETAPAPTPTYSEIIGKTLAKFAETNQKIVAITAAMPSGTGLSHFAKAHPDRYFDVGIAEEHATLFACGLATQGLTPFLTIYSTFFQRAYDMAIHDIAIQKLSVRLCMDRAGLSGDDGPTHHGLFDIGYLRHIPNWVHMQPKNEDEFVDMLWTMAHYNSGPIAIRYPRGSGTGAQIKAEPKLLEIGKAEVAQHGRDVAIFGLGNMFEVAEEAAAKLEEKGISVALINPRWIKPLDIGTLEFFARSVEVVCTIEDHVLHNGFGCAVMEQLQSQMIKTPVVRIGWPDQFIEHGSIPILRKKHGLTADVLVEKVLPLLRKKSTVRPTAA
;
A
#
# COMPACT_ATOMS: atom_id res chain seq x y z
N HIS A 1 -0.45 6.78 5.42
CA HIS A 1 -1.19 5.57 5.82
C HIS A 1 -2.28 5.95 6.80
N ALA A 2 -3.43 5.27 6.76
CA ALA A 2 -4.60 5.58 7.59
C ALA A 2 -4.46 5.03 9.03
N GLY A 3 -5.36 5.47 9.92
CA GLY A 3 -5.47 5.01 11.31
C GLY A 3 -4.48 5.62 12.31
N THR A 4 -3.41 6.28 11.86
CA THR A 4 -2.35 6.77 12.78
C THR A 4 -2.72 8.01 13.59
N ALA A 5 -3.70 8.79 13.11
CA ALA A 5 -3.98 10.12 13.64
C ALA A 5 -4.40 10.13 15.11
N LEU A 6 -5.21 9.14 15.53
CA LEU A 6 -5.69 9.04 16.91
C LEU A 6 -4.56 8.70 17.89
N SER A 7 -3.76 7.69 17.58
CA SER A 7 -2.59 7.32 18.40
C SER A 7 -1.57 8.45 18.50
N ALA A 8 -1.25 9.09 17.37
CA ALA A 8 -0.33 10.23 17.36
C ALA A 8 -0.88 11.42 18.17
N GLY A 9 -2.16 11.76 17.99
CA GLY A 9 -2.82 12.81 18.73
C GLY A 9 -2.89 12.53 20.23
N LEU A 10 -3.15 11.29 20.64
CA LEU A 10 -3.12 10.90 22.04
C LEU A 10 -1.72 11.12 22.64
N GLY A 11 -0.66 10.72 21.93
CA GLY A 11 0.72 10.99 22.33
C GLY A 11 1.02 12.49 22.46
N MET A 12 0.52 13.32 21.53
CA MET A 12 0.64 14.77 21.62
C MET A 12 -0.09 15.34 22.84
N ALA A 13 -1.30 14.85 23.16
CA ALA A 13 -2.07 15.30 24.32
C ALA A 13 -1.39 14.95 25.64
N VAL A 14 -0.85 13.74 25.75
CA VAL A 14 -0.02 13.33 26.90
C VAL A 14 1.24 14.19 26.99
N GLY A 15 1.94 14.41 25.88
CA GLY A 15 3.14 15.24 25.82
C GLY A 15 2.90 16.71 26.16
N ARG A 16 1.72 17.26 25.86
CA ARG A 16 1.27 18.57 26.35
C ARG A 16 1.11 18.55 27.87
N ASP A 17 0.34 17.59 28.39
CA ASP A 17 0.02 17.54 29.82
C ASP A 17 1.30 17.40 30.67
N LEU A 18 2.26 16.59 30.23
CA LEU A 18 3.56 16.43 30.89
C LEU A 18 4.43 17.70 30.89
N ARG A 19 4.32 18.54 29.86
CA ARG A 19 5.03 19.84 29.80
C ARG A 19 4.28 20.98 30.47
N GLY A 20 3.07 20.75 30.99
CA GLY A 20 2.21 21.79 31.54
C GLY A 20 1.63 22.74 30.49
N GLY A 21 1.51 22.29 29.23
CA GLY A 21 0.92 23.08 28.15
C GLY A 21 -0.62 23.16 28.22
N ASP A 22 -1.18 24.13 27.52
CA ASP A 22 -2.63 24.37 27.42
C ASP A 22 -3.17 24.27 25.99
N GLU A 23 -2.32 23.90 25.01
CA GLU A 23 -2.73 23.75 23.63
C GLU A 23 -3.83 22.69 23.43
N HIS A 24 -4.79 22.97 22.54
CA HIS A 24 -5.80 21.99 22.17
C HIS A 24 -5.25 21.03 21.13
N ILE A 25 -5.33 19.73 21.41
CA ILE A 25 -5.01 18.69 20.45
C ILE A 25 -6.31 18.24 19.78
N VAL A 26 -6.40 18.48 18.47
CA VAL A 26 -7.57 18.16 17.63
C VAL A 26 -7.15 17.14 16.59
N VAL A 27 -7.80 15.98 16.58
CA VAL A 27 -7.57 14.91 15.60
C VAL A 27 -8.74 14.83 14.65
N VAL A 28 -8.51 14.98 13.35
CA VAL A 28 -9.53 14.74 12.33
C VAL A 28 -9.31 13.37 11.71
N ALA A 29 -10.28 12.49 11.88
CA ALA A 29 -10.25 11.12 11.37
C ALA A 29 -11.49 10.88 10.49
N GLY A 30 -11.29 10.28 9.32
CA GLY A 30 -12.42 9.77 8.53
C GLY A 30 -13.08 8.58 9.22
N ASP A 31 -14.34 8.32 8.91
CA ASP A 31 -15.07 7.11 9.31
C ASP A 31 -14.32 5.81 8.99
N ALA A 32 -13.66 5.74 7.83
CA ALA A 32 -12.83 4.59 7.47
C ALA A 32 -11.64 4.34 8.43
N ALA A 33 -11.14 5.38 9.11
CA ALA A 33 -10.08 5.22 10.10
C ALA A 33 -10.53 4.39 11.31
N LEU A 34 -11.85 4.34 11.59
CA LEU A 34 -12.44 3.49 12.61
C LEU A 34 -12.59 2.02 12.16
N THR A 35 -12.00 1.63 11.02
CA THR A 35 -11.79 0.23 10.66
C THR A 35 -10.37 -0.23 10.97
N CYS A 36 -9.44 0.70 11.24
CA CYS A 36 -8.05 0.41 11.57
C CYS A 36 -7.91 -0.04 13.04
N GLY A 37 -7.17 -1.12 13.30
CA GLY A 37 -6.91 -1.62 14.65
C GLY A 37 -6.27 -0.57 15.57
N ILE A 38 -5.21 0.09 15.08
CA ILE A 38 -4.49 1.15 15.80
C ILE A 38 -5.36 2.36 16.21
N SER A 39 -6.47 2.60 15.50
CA SER A 39 -7.43 3.63 15.89
C SER A 39 -8.22 3.21 17.13
N TYR A 40 -8.65 1.95 17.22
CA TYR A 40 -9.34 1.42 18.40
C TYR A 40 -8.41 1.32 19.59
N GLU A 41 -7.17 0.90 19.37
CA GLU A 41 -6.14 0.88 20.41
C GLU A 41 -5.97 2.28 21.01
N ALA A 42 -5.91 3.33 20.18
CA ALA A 42 -5.87 4.70 20.65
C ALA A 42 -7.11 5.05 21.48
N LEU A 43 -8.31 4.86 20.92
CA LEU A 43 -9.58 5.21 21.58
C LEU A 43 -9.73 4.52 22.93
N ASN A 44 -9.38 3.24 23.02
CA ASN A 44 -9.41 2.46 24.25
C ASN A 44 -8.50 3.03 25.36
N ASN A 45 -7.47 3.78 24.99
CA ASN A 45 -6.47 4.33 25.91
C ASN A 45 -6.70 5.83 26.23
N VAL A 46 -7.58 6.53 25.52
CA VAL A 46 -7.74 8.00 25.62
C VAL A 46 -8.04 8.45 27.06
N LYS A 47 -9.08 7.90 27.69
CA LYS A 47 -9.55 8.31 29.03
C LYS A 47 -8.51 8.09 30.12
N ALA A 48 -7.66 7.07 29.97
CA ALA A 48 -6.63 6.74 30.95
C ALA A 48 -5.45 7.71 30.94
N HIS A 49 -5.23 8.44 29.84
CA HIS A 49 -3.97 9.16 29.62
C HIS A 49 -4.11 10.67 29.48
N THR A 50 -5.28 11.20 29.16
CA THR A 50 -5.47 12.66 29.11
C THR A 50 -6.91 13.04 29.42
N LYS A 51 -7.07 14.24 29.99
CA LYS A 51 -8.38 14.86 30.22
C LYS A 51 -8.82 15.76 29.07
N ARG A 52 -7.93 16.19 28.18
CA ARG A 52 -8.26 17.17 27.12
C ARG A 52 -7.83 16.65 25.76
N PHE A 53 -8.78 16.13 25.00
CA PHE A 53 -8.53 15.57 23.67
C PHE A 53 -9.79 15.69 22.80
N ILE A 54 -9.66 16.28 21.62
CA ILE A 54 -10.79 16.50 20.70
C ILE A 54 -10.60 15.61 19.48
N VAL A 55 -11.51 14.64 19.31
CA VAL A 55 -11.59 13.82 18.10
C VAL A 55 -12.72 14.35 17.22
N VAL A 56 -12.45 14.50 15.93
CA VAL A 56 -13.44 14.84 14.90
C VAL A 56 -13.58 13.64 13.98
N LEU A 57 -14.74 13.00 14.05
CA LEU A 57 -15.14 11.94 13.13
C LEU A 57 -15.78 12.60 11.90
N ASN A 58 -15.04 12.63 10.80
CA ASN A 58 -15.51 13.07 9.49
C ASN A 58 -16.16 11.90 8.75
N ASP A 59 -17.45 11.70 8.96
CA ASP A 59 -18.22 10.66 8.30
C ASP A 59 -18.72 11.14 6.94
N ASN A 60 -18.32 10.42 5.89
CA ASN A 60 -18.84 10.63 4.54
C ASN A 60 -19.31 9.33 3.89
N GLU A 61 -19.35 8.21 4.64
CA GLU A 61 -19.68 6.84 4.20
C GLU A 61 -18.64 6.15 3.29
N TRP A 62 -17.48 6.76 3.01
CA TRP A 62 -16.47 6.21 2.08
C TRP A 62 -15.06 6.09 2.67
N SER A 63 -14.37 5.02 2.27
CA SER A 63 -12.90 4.90 2.29
C SER A 63 -12.35 5.24 0.90
N ILE A 64 -11.82 4.25 0.19
CA ILE A 64 -11.62 4.27 -1.26
C ILE A 64 -12.92 3.88 -1.93
N ALA A 65 -13.49 2.75 -1.52
CA ALA A 65 -14.85 2.30 -1.83
C ALA A 65 -15.81 2.62 -0.67
N LYS A 66 -17.09 2.23 -0.78
CA LYS A 66 -18.02 2.34 0.35
C LYS A 66 -17.49 1.61 1.57
N ASN A 67 -17.65 2.21 2.75
CA ASN A 67 -17.21 1.58 3.98
C ASN A 67 -17.98 0.28 4.25
N VAL A 68 -17.25 -0.71 4.78
CA VAL A 68 -17.75 -2.05 5.08
C VAL A 68 -17.62 -2.34 6.58
N GLY A 69 -18.36 -3.33 7.06
CA GLY A 69 -18.30 -3.80 8.44
C GLY A 69 -19.35 -3.19 9.38
N ALA A 70 -19.41 -3.72 10.60
CA ALA A 70 -20.44 -3.39 11.58
C ALA A 70 -20.40 -1.91 12.02
N ILE A 71 -19.22 -1.30 12.04
CA ILE A 71 -19.03 0.10 12.46
C ILE A 71 -19.63 1.06 11.43
N ALA A 72 -19.49 0.78 10.14
CA ALA A 72 -20.15 1.57 9.10
C ALA A 72 -21.68 1.50 9.25
N ASN A 73 -22.24 0.30 9.48
CA ASN A 73 -23.68 0.13 9.73
C ASN A 73 -24.13 0.85 11.01
N TYR A 74 -23.30 0.81 12.05
CA TYR A 74 -23.56 1.50 13.31
C TYR A 74 -23.61 3.02 13.13
N LEU A 75 -22.62 3.61 12.46
CA LEU A 75 -22.62 5.05 12.13
C LEU A 75 -23.84 5.42 11.28
N ASN A 76 -24.16 4.63 10.26
CA ASN A 76 -25.39 4.81 9.46
C ASN A 76 -26.67 4.78 10.32
N SER A 77 -26.73 3.88 11.32
CA SER A 77 -27.89 3.80 12.21
C SER A 77 -28.03 5.02 13.13
N ILE A 78 -26.91 5.62 13.55
CA ILE A 78 -26.88 6.88 14.28
C ILE A 78 -27.45 8.00 13.40
N VAL A 79 -27.00 8.10 12.15
CA VAL A 79 -27.46 9.10 11.19
C VAL A 79 -28.95 8.95 10.87
N ALA A 80 -29.43 7.71 10.69
CA ALA A 80 -30.81 7.42 10.29
C ALA A 80 -31.83 7.50 11.44
N SER A 81 -31.38 7.54 12.70
CA SER A 81 -32.27 7.48 13.85
C SER A 81 -33.08 8.79 14.01
N PRO A 82 -34.43 8.72 14.15
CA PRO A 82 -35.29 9.90 14.31
C PRO A 82 -34.90 10.80 15.49
N THR A 83 -34.34 10.20 16.55
CA THR A 83 -33.82 10.90 17.73
C THR A 83 -32.66 11.83 17.38
N PHE A 84 -31.82 11.43 16.42
CA PHE A 84 -30.70 12.23 15.89
C PHE A 84 -31.12 13.14 14.73
N ALA A 85 -32.15 12.80 13.95
CA ALA A 85 -32.68 13.66 12.90
C ALA A 85 -33.27 14.99 13.44
N HIS A 86 -33.89 14.96 14.62
CA HIS A 86 -34.47 16.16 15.28
C HIS A 86 -33.42 17.07 15.94
N LEU A 87 -32.16 16.63 16.04
CA LEU A 87 -31.05 17.43 16.54
C LEU A 87 -30.64 18.53 15.54
N HIS A 88 -30.74 18.22 14.24
CA HIS A 88 -30.47 19.16 13.15
C HIS A 88 -31.43 20.38 13.19
N ASP A 89 -32.71 20.14 13.49
CA ASP A 89 -33.71 21.21 13.61
C ASP A 89 -33.54 22.04 14.90
N LYS A 90 -33.13 21.43 16.02
CA LYS A 90 -32.84 22.15 17.28
C LYS A 90 -31.55 22.99 17.22
N ALA A 91 -30.55 22.55 16.46
CA ALA A 91 -29.34 23.34 16.22
C ALA A 91 -29.62 24.65 15.45
N ARG A 92 -30.68 24.67 14.62
CA ARG A 92 -31.15 25.86 13.91
C ARG A 92 -31.87 26.85 14.84
N ASP A 93 -32.60 26.37 15.84
CA ASP A 93 -33.27 27.23 16.84
C ASP A 93 -32.30 27.90 17.82
N PHE A 94 -31.15 27.25 18.09
CA PHE A 94 -30.00 27.83 18.78
C PHE A 94 -29.48 29.10 18.09
N VAL A 95 -29.47 29.14 16.75
CA VAL A 95 -29.03 30.30 15.96
C VAL A 95 -29.91 31.54 16.17
N ARG A 96 -31.22 31.35 16.38
CA ARG A 96 -32.16 32.46 16.61
C ARG A 96 -32.09 33.01 18.03
N ALA A 97 -31.75 32.18 19.02
CA ALA A 97 -31.70 32.60 20.42
C ALA A 97 -30.44 33.42 20.78
N ILE A 98 -29.40 33.40 19.94
CA ILE A 98 -28.07 34.01 20.21
C ILE A 98 -27.93 35.45 19.67
N ALA A 99 -28.92 35.97 18.95
CA ALA A 99 -28.91 37.37 18.50
C ALA A 99 -29.05 38.41 19.64
N GLY A 100 -29.26 37.98 20.90
CA GLY A 100 -29.34 38.84 22.09
C GLY A 100 -28.02 38.90 22.85
N LYS A 101 -27.41 40.09 22.91
CA LYS A 101 -26.15 40.37 23.62
C LYS A 101 -26.28 40.10 25.13
N SER A 102 -25.64 39.05 25.66
CA SER A 102 -25.19 38.92 27.07
C SER A 102 -24.33 37.67 27.29
N VAL A 103 -23.07 37.84 27.72
CA VAL A 103 -22.03 36.79 27.82
C VAL A 103 -22.25 35.81 28.98
N VAL A 104 -22.91 36.23 30.06
CA VAL A 104 -23.07 35.39 31.27
C VAL A 104 -24.25 34.41 31.17
N GLN A 105 -25.29 34.75 30.39
CA GLN A 105 -26.38 33.81 30.07
C GLN A 105 -26.02 32.84 28.93
N PHE A 106 -24.94 33.13 28.18
CA PHE A 106 -24.46 32.31 27.08
C PHE A 106 -23.92 30.95 27.54
N ALA A 107 -23.17 30.92 28.65
CA ALA A 107 -22.61 29.68 29.19
C ALA A 107 -23.71 28.68 29.60
N HIS A 108 -24.72 29.10 30.36
CA HIS A 108 -25.79 28.22 30.81
C HIS A 108 -26.75 27.76 29.70
N LYS A 109 -27.03 28.59 28.68
CA LYS A 109 -27.92 28.21 27.56
C LYS A 109 -27.23 27.30 26.53
N VAL A 110 -25.92 27.45 26.34
CA VAL A 110 -25.10 26.51 25.58
C VAL A 110 -25.02 25.18 26.35
N GLU A 111 -24.82 25.22 27.66
CA GLU A 111 -24.80 24.04 28.53
C GLU A 111 -26.12 23.24 28.46
N GLU A 112 -27.29 23.90 28.49
CA GLU A 112 -28.60 23.24 28.32
C GLU A 112 -28.86 22.73 26.89
N SER A 113 -28.39 23.44 25.85
CA SER A 113 -28.58 23.05 24.44
C SER A 113 -27.68 21.88 24.04
N VAL A 114 -26.48 21.81 24.62
CA VAL A 114 -25.54 20.70 24.45
C VAL A 114 -25.95 19.50 25.30
N LYS A 115 -26.57 19.71 26.48
CA LYS A 115 -27.20 18.62 27.24
C LYS A 115 -28.31 17.91 26.45
N GLY A 116 -28.95 18.59 25.49
CA GLY A 116 -29.89 18.01 24.54
C GLY A 116 -29.27 17.16 23.42
N LEU A 117 -27.93 17.10 23.31
CA LEU A 117 -27.16 16.25 22.38
C LEU A 117 -26.64 14.96 23.03
N ILE A 118 -26.90 14.75 24.32
CA ILE A 118 -26.48 13.55 25.07
C ILE A 118 -27.47 12.42 24.74
N VAL A 119 -26.98 11.37 24.07
CA VAL A 119 -27.81 10.24 23.59
C VAL A 119 -27.32 8.95 24.26
N PRO A 120 -28.18 7.96 24.58
CA PRO A 120 -27.78 6.77 25.31
C PRO A 120 -26.59 6.01 24.69
N SER A 121 -25.59 5.72 25.53
CA SER A 121 -24.45 4.79 25.34
C SER A 121 -24.05 4.56 23.88
N VAL A 122 -23.51 5.59 23.25
CA VAL A 122 -22.74 5.42 22.01
C VAL A 122 -21.43 4.71 22.38
N ILE A 123 -20.90 3.82 21.54
CA ILE A 123 -19.65 3.06 21.84
C ILE A 123 -18.50 3.97 22.27
N PHE A 124 -18.47 5.21 21.77
CA PHE A 124 -17.47 6.20 22.12
C PHE A 124 -17.56 6.68 23.57
N GLU A 125 -18.75 6.78 24.16
CA GLU A 125 -18.90 7.13 25.58
C GLU A 125 -18.36 6.02 26.48
N GLU A 126 -18.57 4.76 26.09
CA GLU A 126 -18.00 3.59 26.78
C GLU A 126 -16.46 3.54 26.65
N LEU A 127 -15.92 3.99 25.51
CA LEU A 127 -14.48 4.20 25.31
C LEU A 127 -13.95 5.45 26.03
N GLY A 128 -14.83 6.20 26.71
CA GLY A 128 -14.43 7.33 27.54
C GLY A 128 -14.31 8.66 26.81
N LEU A 129 -14.94 8.80 25.65
CA LEU A 129 -15.07 10.08 24.94
C LEU A 129 -16.52 10.56 24.98
N ARG A 130 -16.71 11.80 25.43
CA ARG A 130 -18.02 12.45 25.38
C ARG A 130 -18.43 12.67 23.93
N TYR A 131 -19.58 12.14 23.53
CA TYR A 131 -20.03 12.17 22.15
C TYR A 131 -20.89 13.40 21.83
N TYR A 132 -20.60 14.07 20.71
CA TYR A 132 -21.36 15.20 20.18
C TYR A 132 -21.67 14.99 18.69
N GLY A 133 -22.93 15.13 18.28
CA GLY A 133 -23.37 15.04 16.88
C GLY A 133 -24.38 13.91 16.60
N PRO A 134 -24.57 13.51 15.33
CA PRO A 134 -23.92 14.07 14.14
C PRO A 134 -24.43 15.48 13.81
N ILE A 135 -23.57 16.35 13.28
CA ILE A 135 -23.93 17.68 12.75
C ILE A 135 -23.49 17.85 11.30
N ASP A 136 -24.04 18.85 10.59
CA ASP A 136 -23.64 19.15 9.20
C ASP A 136 -22.21 19.70 9.15
N GLY A 137 -21.30 18.93 8.54
CA GLY A 137 -19.90 19.30 8.34
C GLY A 137 -19.68 20.37 7.27
N HIS A 138 -20.72 20.82 6.57
CA HIS A 138 -20.66 21.93 5.62
C HIS A 138 -21.19 23.25 6.18
N ASP A 139 -21.77 23.26 7.40
CA ASP A 139 -22.19 24.48 8.09
C ASP A 139 -21.02 25.06 8.90
N ILE A 140 -20.21 25.90 8.24
CA ILE A 140 -19.03 26.54 8.88
C ILE A 140 -19.40 27.33 10.14
N PRO A 141 -20.45 28.20 10.15
CA PRO A 141 -20.88 28.88 11.37
C PRO A 141 -21.22 27.94 12.53
N LEU A 142 -21.89 26.81 12.28
CA LEU A 142 -22.18 25.80 13.29
C LEU A 142 -20.91 25.14 13.81
N LEU A 143 -20.00 24.77 12.92
CA LEU A 143 -18.72 24.16 13.29
C LEU A 143 -17.89 25.09 14.18
N ILE A 144 -17.75 26.37 13.82
CA ILE A 144 -17.00 27.35 14.62
C ILE A 144 -17.55 27.41 16.04
N ARG A 145 -18.87 27.58 16.21
CA ARG A 145 -19.50 27.64 17.53
C ARG A 145 -19.31 26.35 18.32
N THR A 146 -19.39 25.20 17.64
CA THR A 146 -19.19 23.89 18.27
C THR A 146 -17.76 23.74 18.77
N PHE A 147 -16.73 24.09 17.96
CA PHE A 147 -15.34 24.02 18.39
C PHE A 147 -15.02 24.97 19.56
N GLU A 148 -15.59 26.17 19.60
CA GLU A 148 -15.43 27.07 20.75
C GLU A 148 -15.97 26.45 22.05
N PHE A 149 -17.08 25.71 21.98
CA PHE A 149 -17.60 24.95 23.11
C PHE A 149 -16.72 23.73 23.46
N LEU A 150 -16.28 22.96 22.47
CA LEU A 150 -15.47 21.75 22.72
C LEU A 150 -14.12 22.06 23.38
N LYS A 151 -13.55 23.24 23.10
CA LYS A 151 -12.31 23.71 23.75
C LYS A 151 -12.45 23.92 25.25
N THR A 152 -13.66 24.14 25.77
CA THR A 152 -13.87 24.36 27.22
C THR A 152 -14.06 23.07 28.00
N GLN A 153 -14.09 21.91 27.33
CA GLN A 153 -14.31 20.62 28.00
C GLN A 153 -13.04 20.13 28.69
N GLU A 154 -13.23 19.58 29.89
CA GLU A 154 -12.17 18.97 30.71
C GLU A 154 -12.20 17.43 30.69
N GLU A 155 -12.84 16.88 29.65
CA GLU A 155 -12.85 15.46 29.33
C GLU A 155 -12.57 15.25 27.84
N PRO A 156 -12.10 14.06 27.42
CA PRO A 156 -12.00 13.73 26.00
C PRO A 156 -13.35 13.77 25.30
N VAL A 157 -13.39 14.30 24.09
CA VAL A 157 -14.62 14.48 23.31
C VAL A 157 -14.48 13.92 21.90
N LEU A 158 -15.60 13.48 21.33
CA LEU A 158 -15.73 13.12 19.93
C LEU A 158 -16.85 13.94 19.29
N LEU A 159 -16.51 14.73 18.28
CA LEU A 159 -17.43 15.44 17.41
C LEU A 159 -17.65 14.66 16.12
N HIS A 160 -18.88 14.20 15.89
CA HIS A 160 -19.29 13.54 14.66
C HIS A 160 -19.86 14.57 13.68
N ILE A 161 -19.21 14.71 12.53
CA ILE A 161 -19.66 15.59 11.44
C ILE A 161 -19.96 14.76 10.18
N LEU A 162 -21.01 15.17 9.47
CA LEU A 162 -21.40 14.56 8.19
C LEU A 162 -20.91 15.41 7.04
N THR A 163 -20.09 14.84 6.15
CA THR A 163 -19.64 15.52 4.93
C THR A 163 -20.03 14.76 3.67
N LYS A 164 -19.74 15.35 2.51
CA LYS A 164 -20.04 14.77 1.19
C LYS A 164 -18.73 14.67 0.42
N LYS A 165 -18.27 13.45 0.15
CA LYS A 165 -17.04 13.21 -0.62
C LYS A 165 -17.14 13.87 -2.00
N GLY A 166 -16.11 14.62 -2.39
CA GLY A 166 -16.09 15.39 -3.64
C GLY A 166 -16.90 16.69 -3.66
N LYS A 167 -17.49 17.12 -2.52
CA LYS A 167 -18.26 18.38 -2.45
C LYS A 167 -17.51 19.54 -3.10
N GLY A 168 -18.20 20.26 -3.98
CA GLY A 168 -17.65 21.40 -4.73
C GLY A 168 -17.16 21.04 -6.15
N TYR A 169 -17.11 19.75 -6.51
CA TYR A 169 -16.69 19.31 -7.84
C TYR A 169 -17.56 18.15 -8.36
N GLU A 170 -18.45 18.46 -9.31
CA GLU A 170 -19.50 17.55 -9.78
C GLU A 170 -18.99 16.19 -10.30
N PRO A 171 -17.89 16.09 -11.08
CA PRO A 171 -17.32 14.80 -11.48
C PRO A 171 -16.89 13.93 -10.30
N ALA A 172 -16.31 14.53 -9.25
CA ALA A 172 -15.90 13.79 -8.04
C ALA A 172 -17.08 13.37 -7.17
N ILE A 173 -18.17 14.14 -7.16
CA ILE A 173 -19.43 13.75 -6.49
C ILE A 173 -20.03 12.53 -7.19
N LYS A 174 -20.01 12.49 -8.53
CA LYS A 174 -20.58 11.39 -9.32
C LYS A 174 -19.73 10.13 -9.30
N GLN A 175 -18.41 10.25 -9.13
CA GLN A 175 -17.46 9.13 -9.21
C GLN A 175 -16.44 9.16 -8.06
N PRO A 176 -16.87 9.10 -6.79
CA PRO A 176 -15.98 9.29 -5.63
C PRO A 176 -14.84 8.26 -5.56
N ASP A 177 -15.07 7.03 -6.02
CA ASP A 177 -14.05 5.96 -6.06
C ASP A 177 -12.94 6.27 -7.06
N LYS A 178 -13.31 6.78 -8.24
CA LYS A 178 -12.36 7.13 -9.30
C LYS A 178 -11.44 8.25 -8.86
N PHE A 179 -11.97 9.24 -8.17
CA PHE A 179 -11.25 10.43 -7.74
C PHE A 179 -10.38 10.24 -6.50
N HIS A 180 -10.40 9.07 -5.86
CA HIS A 180 -9.57 8.79 -4.69
C HIS A 180 -8.06 8.71 -5.03
N GLY A 181 -7.70 8.23 -6.22
CA GLY A 181 -6.30 8.05 -6.64
C GLY A 181 -6.09 8.35 -8.13
N LEU A 182 -6.86 9.31 -8.65
CA LEU A 182 -6.85 9.66 -10.07
C LEU A 182 -5.55 10.38 -10.43
N GLY A 183 -4.84 9.87 -11.44
CA GLY A 183 -3.77 10.62 -12.09
C GLY A 183 -4.33 11.80 -12.89
N LYS A 184 -3.52 12.41 -13.76
CA LYS A 184 -3.92 13.57 -14.58
C LYS A 184 -5.27 13.36 -15.29
N TYR A 185 -6.23 14.26 -15.05
CA TYR A 185 -7.57 14.25 -15.62
C TYR A 185 -7.96 15.61 -16.22
N LYS A 186 -8.99 15.63 -17.08
CA LYS A 186 -9.59 16.86 -17.61
C LYS A 186 -10.47 17.51 -16.54
N LEU A 187 -10.25 18.78 -16.22
CA LEU A 187 -10.95 19.48 -15.14
C LEU A 187 -12.47 19.50 -15.37
N GLU A 188 -12.93 19.67 -16.61
CA GLU A 188 -14.34 19.83 -16.93
C GLU A 188 -15.11 18.51 -16.83
N THR A 189 -14.48 17.40 -17.25
CA THR A 189 -15.17 16.10 -17.41
C THR A 189 -14.76 15.06 -16.38
N GLY A 190 -13.61 15.21 -15.73
CA GLY A 190 -13.05 14.18 -14.86
C GLY A 190 -12.49 12.97 -15.61
N GLU A 191 -12.35 13.06 -16.93
CA GLU A 191 -11.83 11.97 -17.76
C GLU A 191 -10.30 11.91 -17.70
N THR A 192 -9.79 10.68 -17.65
CA THR A 192 -8.37 10.38 -17.82
C THR A 192 -8.12 9.88 -19.23
N ALA A 193 -6.90 10.08 -19.74
CA ALA A 193 -6.49 9.45 -20.99
C ALA A 193 -6.57 7.91 -20.85
N PRO A 194 -7.07 7.19 -21.87
CA PRO A 194 -7.04 5.74 -21.86
C PRO A 194 -5.59 5.25 -21.84
N ALA A 195 -5.31 4.24 -21.02
CA ALA A 195 -4.02 3.56 -21.06
C ALA A 195 -3.94 2.72 -22.35
N PRO A 196 -2.79 2.72 -23.06
CA PRO A 196 -2.63 1.94 -24.29
C PRO A 196 -2.59 0.44 -24.03
N THR A 197 -2.21 0.04 -22.81
CA THR A 197 -2.07 -1.35 -22.36
C THR A 197 -2.71 -1.53 -20.99
N PRO A 198 -3.22 -2.74 -20.69
CA PRO A 198 -3.87 -3.02 -19.40
C PRO A 198 -2.92 -2.80 -18.23
N THR A 199 -3.48 -2.44 -17.08
CA THR A 199 -2.69 -2.31 -15.84
C THR A 199 -2.47 -3.68 -15.19
N TYR A 200 -1.41 -3.84 -14.39
CA TYR A 200 -1.20 -5.07 -13.61
C TYR A 200 -2.41 -5.40 -12.72
N SER A 201 -3.05 -4.39 -12.12
CA SER A 201 -4.28 -4.55 -11.32
C SER A 201 -5.44 -5.10 -12.14
N GLU A 202 -5.64 -4.59 -13.36
CA GLU A 202 -6.66 -5.12 -14.28
C GLU A 202 -6.38 -6.58 -14.65
N ILE A 203 -5.11 -6.91 -14.92
CA ILE A 203 -4.68 -8.26 -15.29
C ILE A 203 -4.92 -9.25 -14.15
N ILE A 204 -4.52 -8.93 -12.91
CA ILE A 204 -4.73 -9.83 -11.78
C ILE A 204 -6.21 -10.04 -11.50
N GLY A 205 -7.01 -8.97 -11.51
CA GLY A 205 -8.46 -9.05 -11.27
C GLY A 205 -9.17 -9.98 -12.25
N LYS A 206 -8.88 -9.84 -13.55
CA LYS A 206 -9.44 -10.71 -14.60
C LYS A 206 -8.90 -12.13 -14.53
N THR A 207 -7.60 -12.28 -14.30
CA THR A 207 -6.93 -13.59 -14.23
C THR A 207 -7.44 -14.42 -13.07
N LEU A 208 -7.55 -13.85 -11.87
CA LEU A 208 -8.08 -14.56 -10.71
C LEU A 208 -9.56 -14.90 -10.88
N ALA A 209 -10.36 -14.01 -11.47
CA ALA A 209 -11.75 -14.31 -11.78
C ALA A 209 -11.87 -15.52 -12.71
N LYS A 210 -11.03 -15.58 -13.76
CA LYS A 210 -10.95 -16.73 -14.67
C LYS A 210 -10.49 -18.00 -13.96
N PHE A 211 -9.45 -17.94 -13.13
CA PHE A 211 -8.98 -19.12 -12.38
C PHE A 211 -10.05 -19.67 -11.42
N ALA A 212 -10.85 -18.80 -10.81
CA ALA A 212 -11.93 -19.20 -9.92
C ALA A 212 -13.14 -19.83 -10.64
N GLU A 213 -13.25 -19.74 -11.97
CA GLU A 213 -14.27 -20.48 -12.73
C GLU A 213 -14.04 -21.99 -12.62
N THR A 214 -12.78 -22.43 -12.64
CA THR A 214 -12.41 -23.86 -12.61
C THR A 214 -11.89 -24.33 -11.25
N ASN A 215 -11.50 -23.41 -10.36
CA ASN A 215 -11.06 -23.73 -9.00
C ASN A 215 -11.91 -23.03 -7.93
N GLN A 216 -12.86 -23.77 -7.35
CA GLN A 216 -13.80 -23.26 -6.35
C GLN A 216 -13.16 -22.93 -4.98
N LYS A 217 -11.89 -23.30 -4.77
CA LYS A 217 -11.15 -22.98 -3.53
C LYS A 217 -10.53 -21.58 -3.55
N ILE A 218 -10.44 -20.94 -4.71
CA ILE A 218 -9.86 -19.60 -4.84
C ILE A 218 -10.79 -18.58 -4.22
N VAL A 219 -10.26 -17.81 -3.27
CA VAL A 219 -10.93 -16.67 -2.63
C VAL A 219 -10.04 -15.45 -2.73
N ALA A 220 -10.64 -14.27 -2.91
CA ALA A 220 -9.93 -13.01 -3.05
C ALA A 220 -10.21 -12.10 -1.86
N ILE A 221 -9.16 -11.50 -1.31
CA ILE A 221 -9.22 -10.67 -0.11
C ILE A 221 -8.55 -9.33 -0.43
N THR A 222 -9.18 -8.23 -0.01
CA THR A 222 -8.58 -6.89 -0.04
C THR A 222 -8.82 -6.15 1.28
N ALA A 223 -7.98 -5.16 1.55
CA ALA A 223 -8.16 -4.21 2.63
C ALA A 223 -8.64 -2.86 2.06
N ALA A 224 -9.95 -2.71 1.82
CA ALA A 224 -10.59 -1.50 1.28
C ALA A 224 -10.11 -1.02 -0.10
N MET A 225 -9.46 -1.86 -0.91
CA MET A 225 -8.89 -1.47 -2.21
C MET A 225 -9.42 -2.27 -3.42
N PRO A 226 -10.73 -2.54 -3.59
CA PRO A 226 -11.23 -3.36 -4.70
C PRO A 226 -10.85 -2.82 -6.08
N SER A 227 -11.03 -1.51 -6.30
CA SER A 227 -10.71 -0.87 -7.58
C SER A 227 -9.21 -0.72 -7.77
N GLY A 228 -8.51 -0.31 -6.70
CA GLY A 228 -7.06 -0.15 -6.68
C GLY A 228 -6.32 -1.43 -7.05
N THR A 229 -6.73 -2.56 -6.49
CA THR A 229 -6.13 -3.89 -6.72
C THR A 229 -6.74 -4.66 -7.89
N GLY A 230 -7.77 -4.09 -8.54
CA GLY A 230 -8.51 -4.72 -9.65
C GLY A 230 -9.44 -5.87 -9.24
N LEU A 231 -9.54 -6.18 -7.95
CA LEU A 231 -10.43 -7.22 -7.43
C LEU A 231 -11.92 -6.91 -7.61
N SER A 232 -12.30 -5.72 -8.04
CA SER A 232 -13.66 -5.44 -8.53
C SER A 232 -14.12 -6.43 -9.62
N HIS A 233 -13.21 -6.90 -10.48
CA HIS A 233 -13.52 -7.93 -11.48
C HIS A 233 -13.87 -9.28 -10.83
N PHE A 234 -13.10 -9.68 -9.81
CA PHE A 234 -13.35 -10.90 -9.06
C PHE A 234 -14.64 -10.82 -8.27
N ALA A 235 -14.86 -9.70 -7.55
CA ALA A 235 -16.07 -9.46 -6.76
C ALA A 235 -17.35 -9.56 -7.60
N LYS A 236 -17.32 -9.05 -8.85
CA LYS A 236 -18.46 -9.15 -9.76
C LYS A 236 -18.72 -10.58 -10.24
N ALA A 237 -17.66 -11.35 -10.51
CA ALA A 237 -17.78 -12.71 -11.04
C ALA A 237 -18.08 -13.76 -9.96
N HIS A 238 -17.53 -13.58 -8.76
CA HIS A 238 -17.56 -14.54 -7.66
C HIS A 238 -17.83 -13.84 -6.30
N PRO A 239 -19.01 -13.21 -6.12
CA PRO A 239 -19.30 -12.39 -4.95
C PRO A 239 -19.19 -13.15 -3.62
N ASP A 240 -19.58 -14.42 -3.58
CA ASP A 240 -19.55 -15.25 -2.37
C ASP A 240 -18.13 -15.69 -1.94
N ARG A 241 -17.11 -15.38 -2.75
CA ARG A 241 -15.70 -15.71 -2.51
C ARG A 241 -14.79 -14.48 -2.50
N TYR A 242 -15.39 -13.30 -2.44
CA TYR A 242 -14.71 -12.03 -2.35
C TYR A 242 -14.91 -11.43 -0.96
N PHE A 243 -13.82 -10.96 -0.34
CA PHE A 243 -13.84 -10.39 1.00
C PHE A 243 -13.13 -9.03 1.01
N ASP A 244 -13.88 -7.98 1.37
CA ASP A 244 -13.33 -6.68 1.73
C ASP A 244 -13.44 -6.52 3.25
N VAL A 245 -12.29 -6.37 3.92
CA VAL A 245 -12.24 -6.28 5.38
C VAL A 245 -12.07 -4.86 5.90
N GLY A 246 -12.18 -3.85 5.03
CA GLY A 246 -11.92 -2.46 5.39
C GLY A 246 -10.41 -2.15 5.47
N ILE A 247 -10.05 -0.99 6.04
CA ILE A 247 -8.64 -0.58 6.18
C ILE A 247 -8.03 -1.29 7.40
N ALA A 248 -7.81 -2.59 7.26
CA ALA A 248 -7.33 -3.47 8.31
C ALA A 248 -6.39 -4.54 7.73
N GLU A 249 -5.19 -4.14 7.31
CA GLU A 249 -4.19 -5.01 6.69
C GLU A 249 -3.77 -6.18 7.58
N GLU A 250 -3.64 -5.92 8.88
CA GLU A 250 -3.42 -6.91 9.94
C GLU A 250 -4.50 -8.00 9.91
N HIS A 251 -5.76 -7.56 9.93
CA HIS A 251 -6.92 -8.45 9.92
C HIS A 251 -7.05 -9.19 8.58
N ALA A 252 -6.84 -8.52 7.44
CA ALA A 252 -6.86 -9.15 6.12
C ALA A 252 -5.88 -10.33 6.04
N THR A 253 -4.71 -10.16 6.65
CA THR A 253 -3.64 -11.17 6.67
C THR A 253 -4.00 -12.35 7.57
N LEU A 254 -4.45 -12.09 8.79
CA LEU A 254 -4.95 -13.13 9.71
C LEU A 254 -6.18 -13.86 9.16
N PHE A 255 -7.09 -13.13 8.51
CA PHE A 255 -8.28 -13.68 7.87
C PHE A 255 -7.88 -14.64 6.74
N ALA A 256 -6.89 -14.26 5.91
CA ALA A 256 -6.31 -15.15 4.91
C ALA A 256 -5.70 -16.42 5.54
N CYS A 257 -5.01 -16.30 6.67
CA CYS A 257 -4.50 -17.45 7.42
C CYS A 257 -5.65 -18.39 7.83
N GLY A 258 -6.71 -17.84 8.42
CA GLY A 258 -7.91 -18.59 8.78
C GLY A 258 -8.49 -19.37 7.60
N LEU A 259 -8.69 -18.72 6.45
CA LEU A 259 -9.19 -19.39 5.24
C LEU A 259 -8.24 -20.49 4.74
N ALA A 260 -6.93 -20.28 4.80
CA ALA A 260 -5.94 -21.29 4.44
C ALA A 260 -6.05 -22.54 5.35
N THR A 261 -6.29 -22.37 6.65
CA THR A 261 -6.51 -23.52 7.58
C THR A 261 -7.75 -24.33 7.23
N GLN A 262 -8.74 -23.71 6.57
CA GLN A 262 -9.97 -24.36 6.13
C GLN A 262 -9.86 -24.96 4.72
N GLY A 263 -8.65 -25.06 4.17
CA GLY A 263 -8.39 -25.71 2.88
C GLY A 263 -8.75 -24.86 1.65
N LEU A 264 -8.99 -23.56 1.84
CA LEU A 264 -9.15 -22.60 0.75
C LEU A 264 -7.79 -22.11 0.22
N THR A 265 -7.83 -21.42 -0.91
CA THR A 265 -6.69 -20.88 -1.65
C THR A 265 -6.78 -19.36 -1.64
N PRO A 266 -6.42 -18.69 -0.52
CA PRO A 266 -6.59 -17.25 -0.38
C PRO A 266 -5.54 -16.46 -1.15
N PHE A 267 -6.02 -15.59 -2.03
CA PHE A 267 -5.26 -14.51 -2.66
C PHE A 267 -5.53 -13.21 -1.90
N LEU A 268 -4.55 -12.79 -1.11
CA LEU A 268 -4.55 -11.49 -0.43
C LEU A 268 -3.89 -10.46 -1.35
N THR A 269 -4.70 -9.59 -1.95
CA THR A 269 -4.20 -8.51 -2.82
C THR A 269 -4.18 -7.20 -2.05
N ILE A 270 -2.98 -6.64 -1.90
CA ILE A 270 -2.67 -5.51 -1.03
C ILE A 270 -1.53 -4.71 -1.65
N TYR A 271 -1.37 -3.43 -1.30
CA TYR A 271 -0.21 -2.69 -1.78
C TYR A 271 1.03 -3.07 -0.95
N SER A 272 2.21 -3.12 -1.58
CA SER A 272 3.50 -3.37 -0.91
C SER A 272 3.72 -2.45 0.29
N THR A 273 3.37 -1.17 0.15
CA THR A 273 3.50 -0.16 1.23
C THR A 273 2.57 -0.43 2.41
N PHE A 274 1.36 -0.95 2.16
CA PHE A 274 0.37 -1.19 3.21
C PHE A 274 0.60 -2.52 3.92
N PHE A 275 1.14 -3.53 3.23
CA PHE A 275 1.51 -4.79 3.88
C PHE A 275 2.60 -4.63 4.95
N GLN A 276 3.32 -3.50 4.99
CA GLN A 276 4.18 -3.13 6.12
C GLN A 276 3.47 -3.21 7.48
N ARG A 277 2.15 -2.96 7.53
CA ARG A 277 1.33 -3.09 8.74
C ARG A 277 1.17 -4.52 9.21
N ALA A 278 1.19 -5.49 8.29
CA ALA A 278 0.98 -6.90 8.57
C ALA A 278 2.28 -7.72 8.62
N TYR A 279 3.41 -7.04 8.86
CA TYR A 279 4.72 -7.68 8.89
C TYR A 279 4.81 -8.78 9.96
N ASP A 280 4.27 -8.55 11.16
CA ASP A 280 4.23 -9.53 12.24
C ASP A 280 3.46 -10.80 11.83
N MET A 281 2.28 -10.65 11.23
CA MET A 281 1.46 -11.76 10.72
C MET A 281 2.17 -12.55 9.62
N ALA A 282 2.99 -11.90 8.79
CA ALA A 282 3.80 -12.57 7.77
C ALA A 282 4.81 -13.56 8.40
N ILE A 283 5.28 -13.26 9.60
CA ILE A 283 6.19 -14.12 10.38
C ILE A 283 5.37 -15.14 11.17
N HIS A 284 4.58 -14.66 12.13
CA HIS A 284 4.01 -15.47 13.19
C HIS A 284 2.86 -16.34 12.70
N ASP A 285 1.92 -15.76 11.96
CA ASP A 285 0.71 -16.45 11.56
C ASP A 285 0.90 -17.25 10.27
N ILE A 286 1.65 -16.69 9.31
CA ILE A 286 1.88 -17.31 8.01
C ILE A 286 3.08 -18.26 8.03
N ALA A 287 4.28 -17.75 8.30
CA ALA A 287 5.52 -18.48 8.01
C ALA A 287 5.81 -19.61 8.99
N ILE A 288 5.56 -19.43 10.29
CA ILE A 288 5.76 -20.47 11.31
C ILE A 288 4.90 -21.69 10.99
N GLN A 289 3.64 -21.45 10.63
CA GLN A 289 2.65 -22.49 10.33
C GLN A 289 2.74 -23.01 8.89
N LYS A 290 3.58 -22.41 8.04
CA LYS A 290 3.70 -22.72 6.60
C LYS A 290 2.34 -22.66 5.87
N LEU A 291 1.49 -21.70 6.24
CA LEU A 291 0.16 -21.58 5.63
C LEU A 291 0.26 -21.20 4.16
N SER A 292 -0.61 -21.79 3.34
CA SER A 292 -0.66 -21.55 1.90
C SER A 292 -1.40 -20.25 1.57
N VAL A 293 -0.80 -19.12 1.96
CA VAL A 293 -1.29 -17.77 1.65
C VAL A 293 -0.58 -17.24 0.40
N ARG A 294 -1.36 -16.67 -0.53
CA ARG A 294 -0.86 -16.06 -1.76
C ARG A 294 -0.94 -14.55 -1.61
N LEU A 295 0.21 -13.92 -1.40
CA LEU A 295 0.33 -12.49 -1.20
C LEU A 295 0.61 -11.79 -2.54
N CYS A 296 -0.31 -10.96 -3.00
CA CYS A 296 -0.21 -10.20 -4.24
C CYS A 296 0.02 -8.72 -3.92
N MET A 297 1.27 -8.29 -4.00
CA MET A 297 1.74 -6.95 -3.63
C MET A 297 1.75 -6.02 -4.83
N ASP A 298 0.65 -5.29 -4.99
CA ASP A 298 0.53 -4.21 -5.97
C ASP A 298 1.34 -2.97 -5.52
N ARG A 299 1.58 -2.01 -6.42
CA ARG A 299 2.35 -0.76 -6.12
C ARG A 299 3.73 -1.05 -5.51
N ALA A 300 4.34 -2.19 -5.83
CA ALA A 300 5.69 -2.49 -5.41
C ALA A 300 6.70 -1.71 -6.26
N GLY A 301 7.60 -0.99 -5.62
CA GLY A 301 8.39 0.06 -6.26
C GLY A 301 7.82 1.45 -5.96
N LEU A 302 7.98 2.40 -6.87
CA LEU A 302 7.43 3.74 -6.69
C LEU A 302 5.92 3.81 -6.99
N SER A 303 5.18 4.43 -6.06
CA SER A 303 3.89 5.06 -6.36
C SER A 303 4.11 6.57 -6.54
N GLY A 304 4.49 6.97 -7.77
CA GLY A 304 5.08 8.28 -8.09
C GLY A 304 4.43 9.50 -7.40
N ASP A 305 3.23 9.88 -7.82
CA ASP A 305 2.57 11.11 -7.32
C ASP A 305 2.19 11.05 -5.83
N ASP A 306 2.04 9.85 -5.25
CA ASP A 306 1.69 9.68 -3.84
C ASP A 306 2.89 9.91 -2.90
N GLY A 307 4.11 9.80 -3.43
CA GLY A 307 5.35 10.10 -2.72
C GLY A 307 5.73 9.09 -1.64
N PRO A 308 6.60 9.52 -0.68
CA PRO A 308 7.36 8.61 0.18
C PRO A 308 6.50 7.77 1.12
N THR A 309 5.29 8.22 1.42
CA THR A 309 4.36 7.48 2.29
C THR A 309 3.69 6.30 1.59
N HIS A 310 3.77 6.20 0.26
CA HIS A 310 3.10 5.16 -0.54
C HIS A 310 4.05 4.35 -1.41
N HIS A 311 5.33 4.73 -1.46
CA HIS A 311 6.33 3.95 -2.16
C HIS A 311 6.50 2.56 -1.48
N GLY A 312 6.28 1.50 -2.25
CA GLY A 312 6.46 0.11 -1.86
C GLY A 312 7.90 -0.35 -2.05
N LEU A 313 8.84 0.34 -1.40
CA LEU A 313 10.28 0.14 -1.62
C LEU A 313 10.96 -0.79 -0.60
N PHE A 314 10.19 -1.44 0.28
CA PHE A 314 10.74 -2.16 1.44
C PHE A 314 10.37 -3.64 1.51
N ASP A 315 9.51 -4.12 0.60
CA ASP A 315 8.96 -5.47 0.66
C ASP A 315 9.95 -6.60 0.44
N ILE A 316 10.99 -6.40 -0.37
CA ILE A 316 12.07 -7.39 -0.48
C ILE A 316 12.82 -7.44 0.86
N GLY A 317 13.12 -6.27 1.43
CA GLY A 317 13.87 -6.18 2.68
C GLY A 317 13.16 -6.86 3.86
N TYR A 318 11.87 -6.59 4.05
CA TYR A 318 11.13 -7.19 5.16
C TYR A 318 10.71 -8.64 4.88
N LEU A 319 10.41 -9.04 3.65
CA LEU A 319 9.89 -10.41 3.42
C LEU A 319 10.99 -11.46 3.23
N ARG A 320 12.13 -11.08 2.64
CA ARG A 320 13.16 -12.04 2.19
C ARG A 320 13.78 -12.86 3.31
N HIS A 321 13.94 -12.31 4.50
CA HIS A 321 14.57 -13.04 5.60
C HIS A 321 13.60 -14.00 6.32
N ILE A 322 12.29 -13.85 6.14
CA ILE A 322 11.28 -14.69 6.79
C ILE A 322 11.31 -16.10 6.18
N PRO A 323 11.52 -17.18 6.95
CA PRO A 323 11.58 -18.55 6.42
C PRO A 323 10.32 -18.99 5.64
N ASN A 324 10.46 -20.05 4.83
CA ASN A 324 9.38 -20.71 4.09
C ASN A 324 8.70 -19.90 2.96
N TRP A 325 8.88 -18.59 2.89
CA TRP A 325 8.35 -17.77 1.81
C TRP A 325 9.03 -18.03 0.46
N VAL A 326 8.20 -18.15 -0.58
CA VAL A 326 8.59 -17.89 -1.96
C VAL A 326 8.25 -16.44 -2.30
N HIS A 327 9.15 -15.72 -2.96
CA HIS A 327 8.95 -14.33 -3.37
C HIS A 327 9.43 -14.13 -4.81
N MET A 328 8.58 -13.59 -5.66
CA MET A 328 8.84 -13.42 -7.10
C MET A 328 8.38 -12.06 -7.64
N GLN A 329 8.93 -11.69 -8.79
CA GLN A 329 8.56 -10.47 -9.51
C GLN A 329 8.64 -10.71 -11.03
N PRO A 330 7.55 -10.50 -11.77
CA PRO A 330 7.51 -10.75 -13.21
C PRO A 330 8.23 -9.63 -13.98
N LYS A 331 8.92 -9.99 -15.07
CA LYS A 331 9.49 -8.98 -15.99
C LYS A 331 8.43 -8.24 -16.82
N ASN A 332 7.31 -8.89 -17.11
CA ASN A 332 6.23 -8.36 -17.95
C ASN A 332 4.88 -9.04 -17.68
N GLU A 333 3.85 -8.67 -18.44
CA GLU A 333 2.47 -9.14 -18.28
C GLU A 333 2.29 -10.64 -18.54
N ASP A 334 3.01 -11.22 -19.50
CA ASP A 334 2.90 -12.65 -19.81
C ASP A 334 3.47 -13.53 -18.69
N GLU A 335 4.65 -13.15 -18.17
CA GLU A 335 5.26 -13.83 -17.03
C GLU A 335 4.45 -13.61 -15.75
N PHE A 336 3.80 -12.46 -15.59
CA PHE A 336 2.91 -12.20 -14.46
C PHE A 336 1.77 -13.22 -14.38
N VAL A 337 1.15 -13.55 -15.50
CA VAL A 337 0.06 -14.53 -15.54
C VAL A 337 0.57 -15.96 -15.27
N ASP A 338 1.76 -16.32 -15.74
CA ASP A 338 2.42 -17.60 -15.39
C ASP A 338 2.74 -17.69 -13.90
N MET A 339 3.21 -16.60 -13.30
CA MET A 339 3.48 -16.53 -11.87
C MET A 339 2.19 -16.66 -11.06
N LEU A 340 1.10 -15.98 -11.42
CA LEU A 340 -0.21 -16.14 -10.77
C LEU A 340 -0.72 -17.58 -10.88
N TRP A 341 -0.53 -18.22 -12.04
CA TRP A 341 -0.88 -19.63 -12.23
C TRP A 341 -0.04 -20.55 -11.35
N THR A 342 1.25 -20.29 -11.23
CA THR A 342 2.17 -20.99 -10.33
C THR A 342 1.74 -20.82 -8.86
N MET A 343 1.35 -19.60 -8.45
CA MET A 343 0.79 -19.34 -7.11
C MET A 343 -0.47 -20.18 -6.86
N ALA A 344 -1.41 -20.22 -7.81
CA ALA A 344 -2.65 -20.98 -7.66
C ALA A 344 -2.40 -22.47 -7.37
N HIS A 345 -1.30 -23.04 -7.88
CA HIS A 345 -0.93 -24.44 -7.73
C HIS A 345 0.09 -24.72 -6.61
N TYR A 346 0.59 -23.67 -5.93
CA TYR A 346 1.60 -23.81 -4.88
C TYR A 346 0.99 -23.99 -3.48
N ASN A 347 1.12 -25.19 -2.89
CA ASN A 347 0.52 -25.53 -1.59
C ASN A 347 1.55 -25.85 -0.48
N SER A 348 2.85 -25.65 -0.74
CA SER A 348 3.92 -26.06 0.18
C SER A 348 4.30 -25.00 1.21
N GLY A 349 3.62 -23.86 1.20
CA GLY A 349 3.91 -22.72 2.08
C GLY A 349 3.35 -21.42 1.51
N PRO A 350 3.78 -20.29 2.08
CA PRO A 350 3.39 -18.98 1.59
C PRO A 350 4.17 -18.55 0.36
N ILE A 351 3.50 -17.86 -0.55
CA ILE A 351 4.08 -17.36 -1.80
C ILE A 351 3.65 -15.92 -2.03
N ALA A 352 4.60 -15.07 -2.38
CA ALA A 352 4.40 -13.66 -2.65
C ALA A 352 4.83 -13.29 -4.06
N ILE A 353 4.03 -12.43 -4.69
CA ILE A 353 4.36 -11.77 -5.95
C ILE A 353 4.29 -10.26 -5.75
N ARG A 354 5.31 -9.54 -6.22
CA ARG A 354 5.31 -8.08 -6.24
C ARG A 354 5.21 -7.56 -7.68
N TYR A 355 4.51 -6.45 -7.90
CA TYR A 355 4.36 -5.85 -9.23
C TYR A 355 4.09 -4.33 -9.13
N PRO A 356 4.52 -3.53 -10.12
CA PRO A 356 4.48 -2.08 -10.04
C PRO A 356 3.07 -1.52 -10.26
N ARG A 357 2.89 -0.24 -9.90
CA ARG A 357 1.68 0.52 -10.26
C ARG A 357 1.62 0.75 -11.77
N GLY A 358 0.44 0.55 -12.36
CA GLY A 358 0.14 0.98 -13.73
C GLY A 358 0.31 -0.14 -14.76
N SER A 359 0.52 0.26 -16.01
CA SER A 359 0.71 -0.65 -17.15
C SER A 359 2.13 -1.20 -17.20
N GLY A 360 2.28 -2.41 -17.75
CA GLY A 360 3.58 -3.01 -18.03
C GLY A 360 4.11 -2.63 -19.41
N THR A 361 4.89 -3.53 -20.00
CA THR A 361 5.59 -3.31 -21.27
C THR A 361 4.67 -3.46 -22.49
N GLY A 362 3.44 -3.94 -22.29
CA GLY A 362 2.53 -4.32 -23.37
C GLY A 362 2.79 -5.72 -23.91
N ALA A 363 3.45 -6.59 -23.15
CA ALA A 363 3.72 -7.96 -23.57
C ALA A 363 2.40 -8.72 -23.86
N GLN A 364 2.38 -9.48 -24.95
CA GLN A 364 1.22 -10.29 -25.30
C GLN A 364 1.09 -11.47 -24.32
N ILE A 365 0.01 -11.50 -23.56
CA ILE A 365 -0.34 -12.61 -22.68
C ILE A 365 -0.79 -13.79 -23.53
N LYS A 366 -0.13 -14.94 -23.38
CA LYS A 366 -0.52 -16.18 -24.06
C LYS A 366 -1.84 -16.74 -23.53
N ALA A 367 -2.51 -17.56 -24.34
CA ALA A 367 -3.84 -18.09 -24.00
C ALA A 367 -3.82 -19.03 -22.77
N GLU A 368 -2.76 -19.83 -22.64
CA GLU A 368 -2.59 -20.84 -21.59
C GLU A 368 -1.37 -20.53 -20.72
N PRO A 369 -1.56 -20.27 -19.41
CA PRO A 369 -0.45 -20.04 -18.50
C PRO A 369 0.37 -21.30 -18.26
N LYS A 370 1.66 -21.12 -17.98
CA LYS A 370 2.62 -22.19 -17.68
C LYS A 370 2.97 -22.20 -16.20
N LEU A 371 3.23 -23.38 -15.66
CA LEU A 371 3.84 -23.52 -14.34
C LEU A 371 5.33 -23.22 -14.44
N LEU A 372 5.80 -22.32 -13.58
CA LEU A 372 7.22 -21.99 -13.47
C LEU A 372 7.87 -22.84 -12.39
N GLU A 373 9.08 -23.31 -12.65
CA GLU A 373 9.90 -23.98 -11.64
C GLU A 373 10.38 -22.97 -10.60
N ILE A 374 10.00 -23.19 -9.32
CA ILE A 374 10.36 -22.31 -8.22
C ILE A 374 11.88 -22.22 -8.09
N GLY A 375 12.42 -21.00 -8.09
CA GLY A 375 13.86 -20.75 -7.94
C GLY A 375 14.66 -20.89 -9.22
N LYS A 376 14.03 -21.02 -10.39
CA LYS A 376 14.71 -21.08 -11.69
C LYS A 376 14.64 -19.76 -12.45
N ALA A 377 15.80 -19.17 -12.76
CA ALA A 377 15.91 -17.95 -13.55
C ALA A 377 15.68 -18.21 -15.06
N GLU A 378 15.53 -17.14 -15.84
CA GLU A 378 15.61 -17.17 -17.31
C GLU A 378 16.93 -16.58 -17.75
N VAL A 379 17.65 -17.28 -18.62
CA VAL A 379 18.77 -16.67 -19.35
C VAL A 379 18.22 -16.14 -20.66
N ALA A 380 18.02 -14.83 -20.74
CA ALA A 380 17.52 -14.18 -21.95
C ALA A 380 18.63 -14.02 -23.01
N GLN A 381 19.86 -13.80 -22.55
CA GLN A 381 21.05 -13.68 -23.39
C GLN A 381 22.26 -14.27 -22.67
N HIS A 382 23.10 -14.99 -23.41
CA HIS A 382 24.41 -15.44 -22.92
C HIS A 382 25.50 -14.40 -23.24
N GLY A 383 26.47 -14.26 -22.34
CA GLY A 383 27.65 -13.43 -22.54
C GLY A 383 28.75 -13.75 -21.53
N ARG A 384 29.92 -13.11 -21.70
CA ARG A 384 31.16 -13.51 -21.00
C ARG A 384 31.88 -12.40 -20.24
N ASP A 385 31.62 -11.13 -20.53
CA ASP A 385 32.36 -10.04 -19.89
C ASP A 385 31.56 -9.49 -18.68
N VAL A 386 30.23 -9.36 -18.80
CA VAL A 386 29.33 -8.85 -17.74
C VAL A 386 28.09 -9.73 -17.62
N ALA A 387 27.58 -9.95 -16.41
CA ALA A 387 26.25 -10.56 -16.19
C ALA A 387 25.31 -9.56 -15.52
N ILE A 388 24.19 -9.22 -16.17
CA ILE A 388 23.16 -8.31 -15.64
C ILE A 388 21.94 -9.13 -15.21
N PHE A 389 21.58 -9.02 -13.93
CA PHE A 389 20.38 -9.56 -13.33
C PHE A 389 19.35 -8.44 -13.19
N GLY A 390 18.41 -8.36 -14.13
CA GLY A 390 17.35 -7.35 -14.16
C GLY A 390 16.09 -7.86 -13.47
N LEU A 391 15.81 -7.40 -12.25
CA LEU A 391 14.64 -7.87 -11.52
C LEU A 391 13.37 -7.17 -11.97
N GLY A 392 12.41 -7.94 -12.47
CA GLY A 392 11.04 -7.49 -12.69
C GLY A 392 10.92 -6.36 -13.71
N ASN A 393 10.22 -5.30 -13.35
CA ASN A 393 10.01 -4.11 -14.20
C ASN A 393 11.28 -3.29 -14.46
N MET A 394 12.44 -3.69 -13.92
CA MET A 394 13.74 -3.13 -14.30
C MET A 394 14.41 -3.93 -15.43
N PHE A 395 13.79 -5.00 -15.93
CA PHE A 395 14.35 -5.80 -17.02
C PHE A 395 14.52 -4.99 -18.32
N GLU A 396 13.57 -4.12 -18.68
CA GLU A 396 13.72 -3.23 -19.86
C GLU A 396 14.94 -2.30 -19.74
N VAL A 397 15.23 -1.80 -18.53
CA VAL A 397 16.42 -0.96 -18.28
C VAL A 397 17.70 -1.81 -18.36
N ALA A 398 17.63 -3.08 -17.97
CA ALA A 398 18.73 -4.03 -18.12
C ALA A 398 18.99 -4.36 -19.60
N GLU A 399 17.95 -4.50 -20.42
CA GLU A 399 18.05 -4.68 -21.88
C GLU A 399 18.72 -3.46 -22.54
N GLU A 400 18.29 -2.24 -22.19
CA GLU A 400 18.90 -1.01 -22.68
C GLU A 400 20.39 -0.93 -22.29
N ALA A 401 20.73 -1.29 -21.05
CA ALA A 401 22.12 -1.29 -20.58
C ALA A 401 22.98 -2.36 -21.27
N ALA A 402 22.41 -3.55 -21.50
CA ALA A 402 23.08 -4.62 -22.25
C ALA A 402 23.41 -4.17 -23.67
N ALA A 403 22.45 -3.56 -24.39
CA ALA A 403 22.67 -3.02 -25.72
C ALA A 403 23.81 -1.98 -25.74
N LYS A 404 23.82 -1.04 -24.80
CA LYS A 404 24.87 0.00 -24.69
C LYS A 404 26.27 -0.57 -24.38
N LEU A 405 26.35 -1.69 -23.66
CA LEU A 405 27.63 -2.38 -23.40
C LEU A 405 28.09 -3.18 -24.64
N GLU A 406 27.18 -3.87 -25.32
CA GLU A 406 27.47 -4.62 -26.56
C GLU A 406 27.93 -3.68 -27.69
N GLU A 407 27.35 -2.48 -27.81
CA GLU A 407 27.82 -1.42 -28.71
C GLU A 407 29.29 -1.01 -28.45
N LYS A 408 29.78 -1.24 -27.23
CA LYS A 408 31.18 -0.99 -26.83
C LYS A 408 32.05 -2.25 -26.94
N GLY A 409 31.54 -3.35 -27.50
CA GLY A 409 32.25 -4.62 -27.67
C GLY A 409 32.39 -5.43 -26.37
N ILE A 410 31.52 -5.19 -25.39
CA ILE A 410 31.47 -5.91 -24.11
C ILE A 410 30.34 -6.93 -24.16
N SER A 411 30.68 -8.21 -24.06
CA SER A 411 29.71 -9.30 -24.12
C SER A 411 28.91 -9.42 -22.81
N VAL A 412 27.59 -9.32 -22.91
CA VAL A 412 26.68 -9.27 -21.77
C VAL A 412 25.81 -10.53 -21.71
N ALA A 413 25.80 -11.19 -20.55
CA ALA A 413 24.75 -12.12 -20.18
C ALA A 413 23.60 -11.32 -19.54
N LEU A 414 22.38 -11.56 -19.99
CA LEU A 414 21.17 -10.92 -19.46
C LEU A 414 20.28 -11.99 -18.84
N ILE A 415 20.02 -11.85 -17.54
CA ILE A 415 19.31 -12.83 -16.73
C ILE A 415 18.06 -12.17 -16.15
N ASN A 416 16.90 -12.77 -16.39
CA ASN A 416 15.68 -12.48 -15.64
C ASN A 416 15.68 -13.41 -14.40
N PRO A 417 16.01 -12.91 -13.20
CA PRO A 417 16.08 -13.77 -12.03
C PRO A 417 14.71 -14.33 -11.66
N ARG A 418 13.64 -13.57 -11.90
CA ARG A 418 12.20 -13.80 -11.63
C ARG A 418 11.82 -14.21 -10.19
N TRP A 419 12.73 -14.83 -9.44
CA TRP A 419 12.64 -15.22 -8.05
C TRP A 419 13.60 -14.39 -7.20
N ILE A 420 13.02 -13.69 -6.23
CA ILE A 420 13.75 -12.98 -5.17
C ILE A 420 14.13 -13.98 -4.07
N LYS A 421 13.24 -14.96 -3.83
CA LYS A 421 13.43 -16.07 -2.90
C LYS A 421 12.64 -17.30 -3.38
N PRO A 422 13.24 -18.49 -3.45
CA PRO A 422 14.68 -18.74 -3.41
C PRO A 422 15.39 -18.14 -4.63
N LEU A 423 16.67 -17.80 -4.48
CA LEU A 423 17.51 -17.41 -5.63
C LEU A 423 17.84 -18.65 -6.48
N ASP A 424 18.01 -18.46 -7.79
CA ASP A 424 18.64 -19.47 -8.65
C ASP A 424 20.15 -19.47 -8.40
N ILE A 425 20.58 -20.20 -7.38
CA ILE A 425 21.99 -20.30 -6.98
C ILE A 425 22.85 -20.82 -8.14
N GLY A 426 22.36 -21.83 -8.86
CA GLY A 426 23.12 -22.45 -9.95
C GLY A 426 23.40 -21.47 -11.09
N THR A 427 22.37 -20.75 -11.53
CA THR A 427 22.52 -19.72 -12.58
C THR A 427 23.41 -18.57 -12.10
N LEU A 428 23.20 -18.09 -10.86
CA LEU A 428 24.01 -17.01 -10.30
C LEU A 428 25.49 -17.39 -10.25
N GLU A 429 25.82 -18.55 -9.69
CA GLU A 429 27.21 -19.00 -9.58
C GLU A 429 27.85 -19.23 -10.93
N PHE A 430 27.14 -19.86 -11.87
CA PHE A 430 27.64 -20.10 -13.23
C PHE A 430 28.10 -18.80 -13.87
N PHE A 431 27.26 -17.76 -13.88
CA PHE A 431 27.62 -16.48 -14.48
C PHE A 431 28.65 -15.74 -13.65
N ALA A 432 28.49 -15.66 -12.33
CA ALA A 432 29.41 -14.93 -11.47
C ALA A 432 30.85 -15.45 -11.57
N ARG A 433 31.05 -16.77 -11.74
CA ARG A 433 32.40 -17.35 -11.96
C ARG A 433 32.96 -17.12 -13.36
N SER A 434 32.11 -16.81 -14.33
CA SER A 434 32.47 -16.74 -15.75
C SER A 434 32.68 -15.32 -16.27
N VAL A 435 32.13 -14.31 -15.59
CA VAL A 435 32.18 -12.90 -16.00
C VAL A 435 33.14 -12.08 -15.13
N GLU A 436 33.49 -10.89 -15.61
CA GLU A 436 34.35 -9.96 -14.87
C GLU A 436 33.56 -9.14 -13.85
N VAL A 437 32.28 -8.85 -14.14
CA VAL A 437 31.40 -8.03 -13.29
C VAL A 437 30.00 -8.61 -13.29
N VAL A 438 29.41 -8.75 -12.09
CA VAL A 438 27.97 -8.99 -11.92
C VAL A 438 27.28 -7.66 -11.66
N CYS A 439 26.14 -7.43 -12.29
CA CYS A 439 25.30 -6.27 -12.04
C CYS A 439 23.89 -6.70 -11.66
N THR A 440 23.30 -6.04 -10.66
CA THR A 440 21.90 -6.21 -10.30
C THR A 440 21.17 -4.87 -10.48
N ILE A 441 19.95 -4.91 -11.01
CA ILE A 441 19.07 -3.75 -11.07
C ILE A 441 17.68 -4.11 -10.56
N GLU A 442 17.18 -3.33 -9.60
CA GLU A 442 15.93 -3.58 -8.87
C GLU A 442 15.14 -2.30 -8.59
N ASP A 443 13.80 -2.39 -8.61
CA ASP A 443 12.89 -1.32 -8.20
C ASP A 443 12.61 -1.40 -6.69
N HIS A 444 13.68 -1.37 -5.90
CA HIS A 444 13.68 -1.51 -4.43
C HIS A 444 14.88 -0.77 -3.83
N VAL A 445 14.85 -0.45 -2.54
CA VAL A 445 16.04 0.11 -1.86
C VAL A 445 17.22 -0.86 -1.92
N LEU A 446 18.43 -0.30 -2.03
CA LEU A 446 19.67 -1.08 -2.10
C LEU A 446 19.91 -1.92 -0.85
N HIS A 447 19.52 -1.42 0.33
CA HIS A 447 19.70 -2.16 1.59
C HIS A 447 18.68 -3.29 1.71
N ASN A 448 19.14 -4.49 2.07
CA ASN A 448 18.34 -5.70 2.23
C ASN A 448 17.60 -6.20 0.97
N GLY A 449 17.73 -5.50 -0.17
CA GLY A 449 17.13 -5.83 -1.46
C GLY A 449 17.72 -7.07 -2.16
N PHE A 450 17.34 -7.26 -3.41
CA PHE A 450 17.77 -8.35 -4.27
C PHE A 450 19.29 -8.34 -4.52
N GLY A 451 19.88 -7.18 -4.79
CA GLY A 451 21.32 -7.05 -4.96
C GLY A 451 22.09 -7.41 -3.70
N CYS A 452 21.52 -7.18 -2.52
CA CYS A 452 22.09 -7.63 -1.25
C CYS A 452 22.06 -9.16 -1.14
N ALA A 453 20.93 -9.78 -1.50
CA ALA A 453 20.80 -11.24 -1.54
C ALA A 453 21.81 -11.91 -2.47
N VAL A 454 22.05 -11.31 -3.65
CA VAL A 454 23.09 -11.76 -4.59
C VAL A 454 24.47 -11.69 -3.93
N MET A 455 24.82 -10.57 -3.28
CA MET A 455 26.11 -10.43 -2.59
C MET A 455 26.27 -11.43 -1.44
N GLU A 456 25.24 -11.66 -0.63
CA GLU A 456 25.21 -12.65 0.45
C GLU A 456 25.49 -14.06 -0.09
N GLN A 457 24.85 -14.44 -1.21
CA GLN A 457 25.06 -15.74 -1.84
C GLN A 457 26.48 -15.89 -2.40
N LEU A 458 26.98 -14.88 -3.12
CA LEU A 458 28.34 -14.92 -3.67
C LEU A 458 29.39 -15.02 -2.55
N GLN A 459 29.21 -14.27 -1.47
CA GLN A 459 30.09 -14.32 -0.31
C GLN A 459 30.06 -15.69 0.37
N SER A 460 28.88 -16.29 0.53
CA SER A 460 28.72 -17.64 1.10
C SER A 460 29.46 -18.72 0.29
N GLN A 461 29.66 -18.48 -1.01
CA GLN A 461 30.36 -19.37 -1.95
C GLN A 461 31.80 -18.94 -2.24
N MET A 462 32.30 -17.92 -1.52
CA MET A 462 33.63 -17.34 -1.70
C MET A 462 33.91 -16.86 -3.14
N ILE A 463 32.88 -16.48 -3.87
CA ILE A 463 32.99 -15.89 -5.22
C ILE A 463 33.29 -14.40 -5.07
N LYS A 464 34.42 -13.95 -5.64
CA LYS A 464 34.96 -12.59 -5.47
C LYS A 464 34.65 -11.64 -6.62
N THR A 465 33.81 -12.05 -7.56
CA THR A 465 33.46 -11.24 -8.73
C THR A 465 32.81 -9.92 -8.26
N PRO A 466 33.32 -8.76 -8.69
CA PRO A 466 32.74 -7.47 -8.32
C PRO A 466 31.25 -7.39 -8.64
N VAL A 467 30.48 -6.82 -7.72
CA VAL A 467 29.04 -6.62 -7.87
C VAL A 467 28.71 -5.13 -7.94
N VAL A 468 28.09 -4.70 -9.04
CA VAL A 468 27.48 -3.37 -9.19
C VAL A 468 25.99 -3.48 -8.88
N ARG A 469 25.49 -2.65 -7.97
CA ARG A 469 24.06 -2.62 -7.62
C ARG A 469 23.44 -1.29 -8.06
N ILE A 470 22.31 -1.39 -8.75
CA ILE A 470 21.43 -0.29 -9.14
C ILE A 470 20.08 -0.49 -8.45
N GLY A 471 19.66 0.52 -7.69
CA GLY A 471 18.44 0.48 -6.88
C GLY A 471 18.28 1.81 -6.15
N TRP A 472 17.22 1.94 -5.36
CA TRP A 472 16.94 3.19 -4.66
C TRP A 472 17.92 3.43 -3.50
N PRO A 473 18.39 4.68 -3.32
CA PRO A 473 19.27 5.05 -2.22
C PRO A 473 18.56 4.96 -0.86
N ASP A 474 19.34 5.00 0.22
CA ASP A 474 18.85 5.01 1.61
C ASP A 474 18.31 6.38 2.01
N GLN A 475 17.18 6.75 1.42
CA GLN A 475 16.45 7.98 1.70
C GLN A 475 15.00 7.84 1.23
N PHE A 476 14.10 8.62 1.84
CA PHE A 476 12.74 8.74 1.34
C PHE A 476 12.73 9.48 0.00
N ILE A 477 12.21 8.83 -1.03
CA ILE A 477 12.08 9.39 -2.38
C ILE A 477 10.84 10.29 -2.42
N GLU A 478 10.97 11.49 -2.98
CA GLU A 478 9.85 12.43 -3.06
C GLU A 478 8.76 12.02 -4.06
N HIS A 479 7.63 12.73 -4.04
CA HIS A 479 6.60 12.57 -5.06
C HIS A 479 7.07 13.08 -6.42
N GLY A 480 6.68 12.39 -7.50
CA GLY A 480 7.00 12.79 -8.86
C GLY A 480 6.77 11.67 -9.88
N SER A 481 6.94 11.99 -11.17
CA SER A 481 6.82 10.98 -12.21
C SER A 481 7.99 9.98 -12.14
N ILE A 482 7.68 8.69 -12.32
CA ILE A 482 8.67 7.61 -12.22
C ILE A 482 9.90 7.85 -13.12
N PRO A 483 9.77 8.28 -14.39
CA PRO A 483 10.95 8.54 -15.24
C PRO A 483 11.87 9.64 -14.69
N ILE A 484 11.30 10.71 -14.13
CA ILE A 484 12.08 11.82 -13.54
C ILE A 484 12.82 11.32 -12.31
N LEU A 485 12.13 10.59 -11.43
CA LEU A 485 12.72 10.06 -10.20
C LEU A 485 13.82 9.03 -10.50
N ARG A 486 13.60 8.12 -11.45
CA ARG A 486 14.63 7.15 -11.88
C ARG A 486 15.89 7.85 -12.41
N LYS A 487 15.71 8.88 -13.25
CA LYS A 487 16.83 9.68 -13.75
C LYS A 487 17.56 10.42 -12.62
N LYS A 488 16.82 11.06 -11.71
CA LYS A 488 17.38 11.81 -10.57
C LYS A 488 18.21 10.92 -9.66
N HIS A 489 17.75 9.69 -9.40
CA HIS A 489 18.38 8.77 -8.45
C HIS A 489 19.29 7.71 -9.10
N GLY A 490 19.48 7.76 -10.42
CA GLY A 490 20.44 6.92 -11.14
C GLY A 490 19.98 5.48 -11.38
N LEU A 491 18.67 5.23 -11.44
CA LEU A 491 18.10 3.95 -11.88
C LEU A 491 17.91 3.97 -13.41
N THR A 492 19.02 4.13 -14.14
CA THR A 492 19.04 4.21 -15.60
C THR A 492 20.10 3.29 -16.19
N ALA A 493 19.94 2.95 -17.46
CA ALA A 493 20.93 2.17 -18.21
C ALA A 493 22.30 2.89 -18.28
N ASP A 494 22.29 4.22 -18.42
CA ASP A 494 23.54 5.01 -18.49
C ASP A 494 24.36 4.90 -17.20
N VAL A 495 23.71 5.01 -16.04
CA VAL A 495 24.40 4.89 -14.74
C VAL A 495 24.89 3.47 -14.50
N LEU A 496 24.15 2.45 -14.97
CA LEU A 496 24.61 1.06 -14.94
C LEU A 496 25.91 0.92 -15.75
N VAL A 497 25.92 1.37 -17.00
CA VAL A 497 27.09 1.33 -17.88
C VAL A 497 28.27 2.07 -17.26
N GLU A 498 28.04 3.28 -16.75
CA GLU A 498 29.06 4.11 -16.10
C GLU A 498 29.73 3.40 -14.92
N LYS A 499 28.96 2.69 -14.10
CA LYS A 499 29.49 1.95 -12.93
C LYS A 499 30.19 0.64 -13.30
N VAL A 500 29.79 0.00 -14.40
CA VAL A 500 30.38 -1.27 -14.85
C VAL A 500 31.73 -1.07 -15.54
N LEU A 501 31.85 -0.07 -16.42
CA LEU A 501 33.04 0.12 -17.25
C LEU A 501 34.38 0.19 -16.48
N PRO A 502 34.50 0.89 -15.33
CA PRO A 502 35.75 0.97 -14.58
C PRO A 502 36.21 -0.35 -13.96
N LEU A 503 35.31 -1.33 -13.81
CA LEU A 503 35.58 -2.62 -13.17
C LEU A 503 36.04 -3.70 -14.17
N LEU A 504 35.85 -3.46 -15.46
CA LEU A 504 36.32 -4.35 -16.51
C LEU A 504 37.84 -4.26 -16.65
N ARG A 505 38.51 -5.40 -16.79
CA ARG A 505 39.95 -5.43 -17.08
C ARG A 505 40.16 -4.79 -18.45
N LYS A 506 41.07 -3.81 -18.51
CA LYS A 506 41.53 -3.28 -19.79
C LYS A 506 42.12 -4.45 -20.60
N LYS A 507 41.44 -4.86 -21.67
CA LYS A 507 42.00 -5.80 -22.64
C LYS A 507 43.23 -5.14 -23.25
N SER A 508 44.41 -5.58 -22.80
CA SER A 508 45.70 -5.14 -23.32
C SER A 508 45.73 -5.42 -24.83
N THR A 509 45.71 -4.38 -25.65
CA THR A 509 45.96 -4.44 -27.08
C THR A 509 47.45 -4.59 -27.35
N VAL A 510 48.12 -5.56 -26.72
CA VAL A 510 49.45 -5.99 -27.17
C VAL A 510 49.24 -7.18 -28.09
N ARG A 511 49.10 -6.88 -29.39
CA ARG A 511 49.43 -7.89 -30.41
C ARG A 511 50.91 -8.25 -30.18
N PRO A 512 51.28 -9.54 -30.01
CA PRO A 512 52.67 -9.90 -30.11
C PRO A 512 53.10 -9.59 -31.54
N THR A 513 53.93 -8.58 -31.73
CA THR A 513 54.75 -8.48 -32.94
C THR A 513 55.65 -9.71 -32.93
N ALA A 514 55.41 -10.60 -33.89
CA ALA A 514 56.33 -11.69 -34.19
C ALA A 514 57.73 -11.09 -34.45
N ALA A 515 58.72 -11.62 -33.74
CA ALA A 515 60.13 -11.45 -34.02
C ALA A 515 60.74 -12.83 -34.25
#